data_AF-A0A535BD92-F1
#
_entry.id   AF-A0A535BD92-F1
#
_cell.length_a   1.000
_cell.length_b   1.000
_cell.length_c   1.000
_cell.angle_alpha   90.00
_cell.angle_beta   90.00
_cell.angle_gamma   90.00
#
_symmetry.space_group_name_H-M   'P 1'
#
loop_
_entity.id
_entity.type
_entity.pdbx_description
1 polymer ?
#
loop_
_entity_poly.entity_id
_entity_poly.type
_entity_poly.pdbx_seq_one_letter_code
_entity_poly.pdbx_strand_id
1 'polypeptide(L)'
;MKLPVVNAQGKELRSLEVDDSVFGIEPNHAVLHQAFITQRNNQRAGTANTKTRGMVQGSTRKVRMQKYTGRARHGSIRAPIYVGGGIVFGPQPRDFGLAINKKMRRLAIRSALSGKVADGQLIVIDELAFKAPRTKEMLGILRKVGIERSALIVTGQADRSVLASARNIHKTKVLPAAYLNVGDMLNHAHVLMTEEAVKVAEGLWGSKPADGRRAAKPAAGAPAPEQARPSARRRAKAEAPPAEPEPAKAQAASEAPAAPKARARARTAKPAEEPAPPRRGSGQAPRPARRVKAAAKPPAEEAPKPRRRTKKSEEPG
;
A
#
# COMPACT_ATOMS: atom_id res chain seq x y z
N MET A 1 -1.26 33.74 -9.79
CA MET A 1 -0.72 34.03 -8.45
C MET A 1 0.80 34.22 -8.51
N LYS A 2 1.43 34.82 -7.50
CA LYS A 2 2.90 34.88 -7.35
C LYS A 2 3.34 34.01 -6.17
N LEU A 3 4.32 33.13 -6.38
CA LEU A 3 4.94 32.31 -5.33
C LEU A 3 6.43 32.68 -5.20
N PRO A 4 6.98 32.84 -3.98
CA PRO A 4 8.40 33.07 -3.78
C PRO A 4 9.19 31.79 -4.08
N VAL A 5 10.29 31.94 -4.83
CA VAL A 5 11.28 30.89 -5.07
C VAL A 5 12.43 31.09 -4.10
N VAL A 6 12.68 30.10 -3.25
CA VAL A 6 13.83 30.08 -2.35
C VAL A 6 15.01 29.32 -2.96
N ASN A 7 16.22 29.70 -2.57
CA ASN A 7 17.42 28.92 -2.85
C ASN A 7 17.62 27.78 -1.81
N ALA A 8 18.63 26.94 -2.04
CA ALA A 8 19.06 25.89 -1.10
C ALA A 8 19.58 26.41 0.27
N GLN A 9 19.62 27.73 0.47
CA GLN A 9 19.97 28.40 1.72
C GLN A 9 18.75 28.98 2.46
N GLY A 10 17.54 28.88 1.90
CA GLY A 10 16.31 29.46 2.46
C GLY A 10 16.12 30.97 2.17
N LYS A 11 16.93 31.56 1.29
CA LYS A 11 16.76 32.96 0.86
C LYS A 11 15.89 33.03 -0.39
N GLU A 12 14.96 33.98 -0.43
CA GLU A 12 14.18 34.31 -1.62
C GLU A 12 15.09 34.85 -2.74
N LEU A 13 14.88 34.36 -3.97
CA LEU A 13 15.62 34.80 -5.17
C LEU A 13 14.73 35.60 -6.11
N ARG A 14 13.54 35.06 -6.42
CA ARG A 14 12.60 35.58 -7.42
C ARG A 14 11.17 35.20 -7.04
N SER A 15 10.20 35.92 -7.60
CA SER A 15 8.81 35.46 -7.59
C SER A 15 8.49 34.76 -8.92
N LEU A 16 7.86 33.59 -8.83
CA LEU A 16 7.36 32.84 -9.97
C LEU A 16 5.87 33.18 -10.15
N GLU A 17 5.46 33.54 -11.36
CA GLU A 17 4.05 33.67 -11.74
C GLU A 17 3.50 32.30 -12.12
N VAL A 18 2.37 31.92 -11.52
CA VAL A 18 1.80 30.56 -11.55
C VAL A 18 0.29 30.63 -11.80
N ASP A 19 -0.26 29.70 -12.60
CA ASP A 19 -1.68 29.64 -12.99
C ASP A 19 -2.63 29.53 -11.77
N ASP A 20 -3.49 30.53 -11.58
CA ASP A 20 -4.54 30.55 -10.53
C ASP A 20 -5.49 29.35 -10.64
N SER A 21 -5.66 28.78 -11.83
CA SER A 21 -6.50 27.59 -12.08
C SER A 21 -5.98 26.28 -11.46
N VAL A 22 -4.80 26.29 -10.84
CA VAL A 22 -4.21 25.14 -10.13
C VAL A 22 -3.95 25.44 -8.65
N PHE A 23 -3.50 26.66 -8.34
CA PHE A 23 -3.01 27.05 -7.00
C PHE A 23 -3.87 28.12 -6.31
N GLY A 24 -4.83 28.73 -7.01
CA GLY A 24 -5.71 29.79 -6.50
C GLY A 24 -7.20 29.42 -6.48
N ILE A 25 -7.53 28.12 -6.41
CA ILE A 25 -8.92 27.65 -6.36
C ILE A 25 -9.38 27.48 -4.91
N GLU A 26 -10.62 27.89 -4.62
CA GLU A 26 -11.28 27.60 -3.33
C GLU A 26 -11.31 26.08 -3.03
N PRO A 27 -10.69 25.59 -1.94
CA PRO A 27 -10.54 24.16 -1.71
C PRO A 27 -11.87 23.43 -1.44
N ASN A 28 -12.25 22.49 -2.31
CA ASN A 28 -13.44 21.67 -2.09
C ASN A 28 -13.14 20.50 -1.13
N HIS A 29 -13.42 20.71 0.16
CA HIS A 29 -13.18 19.73 1.21
C HIS A 29 -13.91 18.39 1.01
N ALA A 30 -15.12 18.38 0.44
CA ALA A 30 -15.88 17.14 0.22
C ALA A 30 -15.22 16.24 -0.84
N VAL A 31 -14.79 16.82 -1.97
CA VAL A 31 -14.10 16.09 -3.04
C VAL A 31 -12.69 15.67 -2.61
N LEU A 32 -11.99 16.50 -1.83
CA LEU A 32 -10.73 16.14 -1.17
C LEU A 32 -10.87 14.90 -0.27
N HIS A 33 -11.85 14.91 0.63
CA HIS A 33 -12.14 13.82 1.56
C HIS A 33 -12.49 12.52 0.82
N GLN A 34 -13.36 12.60 -0.20
CA GLN A 34 -13.74 11.43 -1.00
C GLN A 34 -12.54 10.85 -1.77
N ALA A 35 -11.70 11.69 -2.37
CA ALA A 35 -10.48 11.27 -3.05
C ALA A 35 -9.48 10.60 -2.09
N PHE A 36 -9.32 11.16 -0.88
CA PHE A 36 -8.48 10.58 0.17
C PHE A 36 -9.00 9.21 0.64
N ILE A 37 -10.28 9.08 0.98
CA ILE A 37 -10.88 7.79 1.36
C ILE A 37 -10.75 6.76 0.24
N THR A 38 -10.96 7.16 -1.01
CA THR A 38 -10.79 6.28 -2.17
C THR A 38 -9.35 5.79 -2.27
N GLN A 39 -8.37 6.68 -2.18
CA GLN A 39 -6.95 6.30 -2.19
C GLN A 39 -6.59 5.37 -1.02
N ARG A 40 -7.12 5.63 0.19
CA ARG A 40 -6.90 4.79 1.37
C ARG A 40 -7.56 3.41 1.27
N ASN A 41 -8.75 3.31 0.70
CA ASN A 41 -9.40 2.03 0.46
C ASN A 41 -8.67 1.21 -0.60
N ASN A 42 -8.22 1.84 -1.69
CA ASN A 42 -7.48 1.18 -2.77
C ASN A 42 -6.08 0.69 -2.32
N GLN A 43 -5.55 1.16 -1.19
CA GLN A 43 -4.32 0.66 -0.56
C GLN A 43 -4.52 -0.63 0.26
N ARG A 44 -5.77 -1.09 0.47
CA ARG A 44 -6.08 -2.24 1.32
C ARG A 44 -6.01 -3.54 0.52
N ALA A 45 -5.04 -4.40 0.83
CA ALA A 45 -4.84 -5.67 0.13
C ALA A 45 -5.96 -6.72 0.32
N GLY A 46 -6.85 -6.55 1.31
CA GLY A 46 -8.05 -7.39 1.47
C GLY A 46 -7.82 -8.88 1.74
N THR A 47 -6.62 -9.29 2.19
CA THR A 47 -6.19 -10.70 2.33
C THR A 47 -6.77 -11.45 3.54
N ALA A 48 -7.71 -10.86 4.30
CA ALA A 48 -8.29 -11.49 5.47
C ALA A 48 -9.28 -12.60 5.08
N ASN A 49 -9.07 -13.82 5.56
CA ASN A 49 -9.90 -14.99 5.24
C ASN A 49 -10.21 -15.81 6.50
N THR A 50 -11.36 -16.49 6.49
CA THR A 50 -11.79 -17.45 7.51
C THR A 50 -12.38 -18.69 6.86
N LYS A 51 -12.11 -19.86 7.44
CA LYS A 51 -12.65 -21.12 6.94
C LYS A 51 -14.14 -21.23 7.32
N THR A 52 -15.00 -21.24 6.32
CA THR A 52 -16.41 -21.58 6.50
C THR A 52 -16.57 -23.07 6.84
N ARG A 53 -17.78 -23.50 7.24
CA ARG A 53 -18.11 -24.89 7.56
C ARG A 53 -17.68 -25.91 6.49
N GLY A 54 -17.71 -25.54 5.21
CA GLY A 54 -17.27 -26.39 4.10
C GLY A 54 -15.75 -26.52 3.99
N MET A 55 -15.01 -25.45 4.31
CA MET A 55 -13.55 -25.35 4.20
C MET A 55 -12.79 -25.90 5.42
N VAL A 56 -13.47 -26.11 6.54
CA VAL A 56 -12.90 -26.76 7.73
C VAL A 56 -12.76 -28.27 7.49
N GLN A 57 -11.61 -28.83 7.87
CA GLN A 57 -11.36 -30.27 7.82
C GLN A 57 -12.06 -30.98 8.99
N GLY A 58 -12.59 -32.18 8.75
CA GLY A 58 -13.29 -32.98 9.77
C GLY A 58 -14.28 -33.96 9.15
N SER A 59 -14.93 -34.79 9.96
CA SER A 59 -15.83 -35.82 9.43
C SER A 59 -17.09 -35.25 8.78
N THR A 60 -17.41 -35.74 7.59
CA THR A 60 -18.70 -35.53 6.91
C THR A 60 -19.79 -36.46 7.47
N ARG A 61 -19.40 -37.54 8.16
CA ARG A 61 -20.35 -38.47 8.81
C ARG A 61 -21.15 -37.73 9.88
N LYS A 62 -22.44 -38.02 9.95
CA LYS A 62 -23.31 -37.53 11.02
C LYS A 62 -22.76 -37.95 12.39
N VAL A 63 -22.72 -37.01 13.33
CA VAL A 63 -22.09 -37.22 14.65
C VAL A 63 -22.74 -38.38 15.42
N ARG A 64 -24.07 -38.55 15.29
CA ARG A 64 -24.86 -39.66 15.86
C ARG A 64 -26.26 -39.73 15.23
N MET A 65 -27.03 -40.75 15.61
CA MET A 65 -28.43 -40.94 15.18
C MET A 65 -29.33 -39.73 15.46
N GLN A 66 -30.41 -39.57 14.68
CA GLN A 66 -31.31 -38.40 14.75
C GLN A 66 -32.12 -38.30 16.05
N LYS A 67 -32.40 -39.44 16.67
CA LYS A 67 -33.20 -39.61 17.90
C LYS A 67 -32.49 -40.62 18.82
N TYR A 68 -33.11 -40.99 19.94
CA TYR A 68 -32.71 -42.09 20.84
C TYR A 68 -31.30 -42.01 21.48
N THR A 69 -30.69 -40.82 21.53
CA THR A 69 -29.32 -40.63 22.09
C THR A 69 -29.24 -39.68 23.29
N GLY A 70 -30.37 -39.19 23.81
CA GLY A 70 -30.44 -38.31 25.00
C GLY A 70 -29.75 -36.93 24.87
N ARG A 71 -29.17 -36.59 23.71
CA ARG A 71 -28.31 -35.42 23.50
C ARG A 71 -28.82 -34.54 22.36
N ALA A 72 -28.60 -33.22 22.43
CA ALA A 72 -29.05 -32.23 21.44
C ALA A 72 -28.72 -32.62 19.97
N ARG A 73 -29.60 -32.36 19.00
CA ARG A 73 -29.43 -32.87 17.62
C ARG A 73 -28.27 -32.17 16.90
N HIS A 74 -27.32 -32.94 16.34
CA HIS A 74 -26.18 -32.39 15.58
C HIS A 74 -25.94 -33.14 14.26
N GLY A 75 -25.74 -32.38 13.18
CA GLY A 75 -25.55 -32.91 11.83
C GLY A 75 -24.09 -33.17 11.44
N SER A 76 -23.14 -32.33 11.87
CA SER A 76 -21.71 -32.49 11.55
C SER A 76 -20.85 -31.82 12.62
N ILE A 77 -19.67 -32.36 12.87
CA ILE A 77 -18.67 -31.81 13.80
C ILE A 77 -18.08 -30.47 13.33
N ARG A 78 -18.14 -30.16 12.03
CA ARG A 78 -17.67 -28.88 11.46
C ARG A 78 -18.59 -27.68 11.74
N ALA A 79 -19.71 -27.89 12.45
CA ALA A 79 -20.70 -26.84 12.68
C ALA A 79 -20.14 -25.72 13.60
N PRO A 80 -20.53 -24.44 13.41
CA PRO A 80 -19.96 -23.30 14.15
C PRO A 80 -20.08 -23.37 15.67
N ILE A 81 -21.06 -24.13 16.17
CA ILE A 81 -21.31 -24.36 17.60
C ILE A 81 -20.25 -25.26 18.28
N TYR A 82 -19.41 -25.94 17.49
CA TYR A 82 -18.34 -26.80 18.00
C TYR A 82 -17.00 -26.05 18.03
N VAL A 83 -16.18 -26.37 19.03
CA VAL A 83 -14.77 -25.95 19.07
C VAL A 83 -14.05 -26.52 17.84
N GLY A 84 -13.35 -25.66 17.09
CA GLY A 84 -12.75 -26.03 15.81
C GLY A 84 -13.73 -26.10 14.62
N GLY A 85 -15.00 -25.74 14.82
CA GLY A 85 -15.99 -25.60 13.76
C GLY A 85 -15.71 -24.41 12.82
N GLY A 86 -16.41 -24.36 11.69
CA GLY A 86 -16.29 -23.26 10.73
C GLY A 86 -17.00 -21.98 11.16
N ILE A 87 -16.47 -20.83 10.78
CA ILE A 87 -17.06 -19.52 11.08
C ILE A 87 -18.15 -19.21 10.04
N VAL A 88 -19.30 -18.66 10.48
CA VAL A 88 -20.44 -18.34 9.59
C VAL A 88 -20.20 -17.05 8.82
N PHE A 89 -20.02 -15.94 9.55
CA PHE A 89 -19.82 -14.60 9.00
C PHE A 89 -18.46 -14.04 9.44
N GLY A 90 -17.40 -14.70 9.02
CA GLY A 90 -16.03 -14.21 9.19
C GLY A 90 -15.58 -13.38 7.99
N PRO A 91 -14.45 -12.66 8.09
CA PRO A 91 -13.87 -11.96 6.94
C PRO A 91 -13.56 -12.94 5.82
N GLN A 92 -13.90 -12.51 4.60
CA GLN A 92 -13.56 -13.17 3.34
C GLN A 92 -12.71 -12.22 2.49
N PRO A 93 -11.81 -12.75 1.63
CA PRO A 93 -11.04 -11.93 0.72
C PRO A 93 -11.96 -11.12 -0.19
N ARG A 94 -11.72 -9.81 -0.27
CA ARG A 94 -12.46 -8.91 -1.15
C ARG A 94 -11.59 -7.74 -1.58
N ASP A 95 -11.85 -7.23 -2.77
CA ASP A 95 -11.33 -5.94 -3.18
C ASP A 95 -12.04 -4.81 -2.41
N PHE A 96 -11.27 -3.78 -2.06
CA PHE A 96 -11.75 -2.53 -1.48
C PHE A 96 -11.68 -1.37 -2.49
N GLY A 97 -11.28 -1.65 -3.73
CA GLY A 97 -11.16 -0.72 -4.84
C GLY A 97 -12.44 0.08 -5.09
N LEU A 98 -12.32 1.41 -4.97
CA LEU A 98 -13.34 2.36 -5.36
C LEU A 98 -12.84 3.18 -6.56
N ALA A 99 -13.71 3.36 -7.55
CA ALA A 99 -13.48 4.23 -8.69
C ALA A 99 -14.01 5.64 -8.41
N ILE A 100 -13.30 6.66 -8.89
CA ILE A 100 -13.69 8.07 -8.79
C ILE A 100 -13.44 8.78 -10.12
N ASN A 101 -14.37 9.66 -10.50
CA ASN A 101 -14.38 10.37 -11.79
C ASN A 101 -13.08 11.16 -12.03
N LYS A 102 -12.59 11.15 -13.27
CA LYS A 102 -11.35 11.84 -13.68
C LYS A 102 -11.37 13.34 -13.32
N LYS A 103 -12.52 14.02 -13.52
CA LYS A 103 -12.72 15.43 -13.16
C LYS A 103 -12.60 15.66 -11.63
N MET A 104 -13.19 14.79 -10.81
CA MET A 104 -13.13 14.88 -9.35
C MET A 104 -11.70 14.68 -8.83
N ARG A 105 -10.93 13.73 -9.40
CA ARG A 105 -9.51 13.56 -9.05
C ARG A 105 -8.67 14.80 -9.34
N ARG A 106 -8.87 15.42 -10.52
CA ARG A 106 -8.21 16.67 -10.91
C ARG A 106 -8.54 17.80 -9.92
N LEU A 107 -9.83 17.95 -9.61
CA LEU A 107 -10.31 18.96 -8.66
C LEU A 107 -9.72 18.75 -7.26
N ALA A 108 -9.68 17.50 -6.77
CA ALA A 108 -9.05 17.19 -5.48
C ALA A 108 -7.55 17.57 -5.44
N ILE A 109 -6.78 17.31 -6.50
CA ILE A 109 -5.36 17.68 -6.55
C ILE A 109 -5.19 19.21 -6.55
N ARG A 110 -5.98 19.95 -7.35
CA ARG A 110 -5.98 21.42 -7.37
C ARG A 110 -6.37 22.01 -6.01
N SER A 111 -7.42 21.48 -5.38
CA SER A 111 -7.86 21.93 -4.04
C SER A 111 -6.81 21.63 -2.95
N ALA A 112 -6.07 20.52 -3.06
CA ALA A 112 -4.99 20.22 -2.12
C ALA A 112 -3.80 21.18 -2.30
N LEU A 113 -3.39 21.45 -3.54
CA LEU A 113 -2.35 22.44 -3.84
C LEU A 113 -2.74 23.85 -3.40
N SER A 114 -3.96 24.29 -3.74
CA SER A 114 -4.47 25.62 -3.37
C SER A 114 -4.58 25.78 -1.85
N GLY A 115 -5.03 24.74 -1.12
CA GLY A 115 -5.02 24.73 0.35
C GLY A 115 -3.60 24.84 0.92
N LYS A 116 -2.62 24.15 0.35
CA LYS A 116 -1.20 24.27 0.76
C LYS A 116 -0.60 25.65 0.48
N VAL A 117 -1.07 26.36 -0.55
CA VAL A 117 -0.68 27.75 -0.80
C VAL A 117 -1.32 28.69 0.23
N ALA A 118 -2.63 28.55 0.47
CA ALA A 118 -3.35 29.36 1.46
C ALA A 118 -2.76 29.22 2.88
N ASP A 119 -2.34 28.01 3.25
CA ASP A 119 -1.68 27.72 4.53
C ASP A 119 -0.21 28.17 4.62
N GLY A 120 0.39 28.71 3.55
CA GLY A 120 1.83 29.01 3.48
C GLY A 120 2.74 27.76 3.57
N GLN A 121 2.20 26.58 3.27
CA GLN A 121 2.87 25.28 3.39
C GLN A 121 3.53 24.79 2.08
N LEU A 122 3.24 25.43 0.95
CA LEU A 122 3.93 25.21 -0.33
C LEU A 122 5.16 26.12 -0.44
N ILE A 123 6.32 25.52 -0.68
CA ILE A 123 7.58 26.24 -0.90
C ILE A 123 8.14 25.82 -2.25
N VAL A 124 8.51 26.81 -3.08
CA VAL A 124 9.14 26.56 -4.39
C VAL A 124 10.65 26.75 -4.24
N ILE A 125 11.43 25.77 -4.70
CA ILE A 125 12.90 25.82 -4.75
C ILE A 125 13.36 25.85 -6.20
N ASP A 126 14.41 26.62 -6.48
CA ASP A 126 14.96 26.79 -7.83
C ASP A 126 15.42 25.43 -8.43
N GLU A 127 16.48 24.85 -7.86
CA GLU A 127 17.03 23.56 -8.28
C GLU A 127 17.47 22.69 -7.07
N LEU A 128 17.39 21.37 -7.22
CA LEU A 128 17.85 20.37 -6.24
C LEU A 128 18.91 19.42 -6.87
N ALA A 129 19.96 19.99 -7.45
CA ALA A 129 21.04 19.22 -8.06
C ALA A 129 22.03 18.66 -7.02
N PHE A 130 22.13 17.33 -6.94
CA PHE A 130 23.13 16.64 -6.11
C PHE A 130 24.13 15.87 -6.98
N LYS A 131 25.42 16.27 -6.94
CA LYS A 131 26.51 15.55 -7.63
C LYS A 131 26.73 14.13 -7.08
N ALA A 132 26.40 13.90 -5.81
CA ALA A 132 26.41 12.59 -5.16
C ALA A 132 25.28 12.51 -4.11
N PRO A 133 24.62 11.36 -3.93
CA PRO A 133 23.50 11.24 -3.01
C PRO A 133 23.96 11.34 -1.55
N ARG A 134 23.53 12.39 -0.83
CA ARG A 134 23.96 12.70 0.54
C ARG A 134 22.80 13.20 1.42
N THR A 135 22.39 12.35 2.36
CA THR A 135 21.32 12.63 3.34
C THR A 135 21.62 13.84 4.23
N LYS A 136 22.88 14.06 4.62
CA LYS A 136 23.29 15.20 5.47
C LYS A 136 23.07 16.55 4.78
N GLU A 137 23.29 16.61 3.47
CA GLU A 137 23.11 17.83 2.66
C GLU A 137 21.61 18.13 2.49
N MET A 138 20.80 17.11 2.16
CA MET A 138 19.34 17.21 2.11
C MET A 138 18.72 17.67 3.45
N LEU A 139 19.14 17.09 4.58
CA LEU A 139 18.72 17.54 5.92
C LEU A 139 19.12 19.00 6.20
N GLY A 140 20.29 19.42 5.72
CA GLY A 140 20.74 20.80 5.82
C GLY A 140 19.85 21.77 5.05
N ILE A 141 19.43 21.41 3.84
CA ILE A 141 18.52 22.21 3.02
C ILE A 141 17.14 22.31 3.68
N LEU A 142 16.53 21.17 4.07
CA LEU A 142 15.21 21.17 4.72
C LEU A 142 15.16 22.04 5.97
N ARG A 143 16.22 22.02 6.80
CA ARG A 143 16.33 22.90 7.99
C ARG A 143 16.45 24.38 7.63
N LYS A 144 17.25 24.73 6.63
CA LYS A 144 17.40 26.13 6.18
C LYS A 144 16.12 26.70 5.56
N VAL A 145 15.31 25.84 4.96
CA VAL A 145 13.99 26.16 4.40
C VAL A 145 12.88 26.14 5.49
N GLY A 146 13.22 25.85 6.76
CA GLY A 146 12.28 25.88 7.89
C GLY A 146 11.38 24.63 8.03
N ILE A 147 11.67 23.55 7.28
CA ILE A 147 10.82 22.35 7.28
C ILE A 147 11.31 21.35 8.33
N GLU A 148 10.71 21.39 9.53
CA GLU A 148 11.11 20.52 10.65
C GLU A 148 10.27 19.25 10.80
N ARG A 149 8.96 19.29 10.47
CA ARG A 149 8.01 18.22 10.85
C ARG A 149 7.91 17.09 9.83
N SER A 150 7.74 17.43 8.55
CA SER A 150 7.44 16.48 7.47
C SER A 150 7.41 17.20 6.12
N ALA A 151 8.01 16.61 5.10
CA ALA A 151 8.18 17.22 3.78
C ALA A 151 7.73 16.27 2.66
N LEU A 152 6.93 16.76 1.73
CA LEU A 152 6.76 16.14 0.41
C LEU A 152 7.61 16.90 -0.60
N ILE A 153 8.72 16.31 -1.03
CA ILE A 153 9.59 16.86 -2.05
C ILE A 153 9.06 16.43 -3.42
N VAL A 154 8.80 17.40 -4.30
CA VAL A 154 8.29 17.16 -5.66
C VAL A 154 9.30 17.64 -6.68
N THR A 155 9.78 16.73 -7.53
CA THR A 155 10.72 17.01 -8.61
C THR A 155 10.02 16.97 -9.96
N GLY A 156 10.53 17.69 -10.97
CA GLY A 156 9.98 17.68 -12.33
C GLY A 156 10.03 16.28 -12.95
N GLN A 157 11.20 15.64 -12.88
CA GLN A 157 11.43 14.25 -13.29
C GLN A 157 11.89 13.37 -12.12
N ALA A 158 11.96 12.05 -12.34
CA ALA A 158 12.37 11.09 -11.33
C ALA A 158 13.91 11.06 -11.14
N ASP A 159 14.44 11.95 -10.30
CA ASP A 159 15.87 11.91 -9.93
C ASP A 159 16.16 10.88 -8.83
N ARG A 160 17.10 9.97 -9.13
CA ARG A 160 17.61 8.96 -8.20
C ARG A 160 18.48 9.56 -7.10
N SER A 161 19.21 10.65 -7.37
CA SER A 161 20.10 11.29 -6.41
C SER A 161 19.31 11.99 -5.30
N VAL A 162 18.30 12.79 -5.65
CA VAL A 162 17.34 13.36 -4.68
C VAL A 162 16.61 12.25 -3.90
N LEU A 163 16.09 11.22 -4.58
CA LEU A 163 15.36 10.12 -3.93
C LEU A 163 16.24 9.36 -2.92
N ALA A 164 17.48 9.01 -3.30
CA ALA A 164 18.41 8.32 -2.42
C ALA A 164 18.84 9.19 -1.21
N SER A 165 18.94 10.51 -1.40
CA SER A 165 19.29 11.47 -0.35
C SER A 165 18.16 11.72 0.65
N ALA A 166 16.90 11.61 0.22
CA ALA A 166 15.74 11.92 1.06
C ALA A 166 15.07 10.69 1.69
N ARG A 167 15.15 9.49 1.09
CA ARG A 167 14.43 8.28 1.54
C ARG A 167 14.70 7.83 2.99
N ASN A 168 15.83 8.24 3.57
CA ASN A 168 16.22 7.91 4.94
C ASN A 168 15.74 8.94 5.98
N ILE A 169 15.15 10.05 5.53
CA ILE A 169 14.69 11.14 6.40
C ILE A 169 13.27 10.82 6.89
N HIS A 170 13.06 10.88 8.21
CA HIS A 170 11.76 10.59 8.80
C HIS A 170 10.67 11.55 8.30
N LYS A 171 9.47 11.02 8.03
CA LYS A 171 8.30 11.76 7.50
C LYS A 171 8.59 12.60 6.23
N THR A 172 9.60 12.23 5.46
CA THR A 172 9.92 12.85 4.17
C THR A 172 9.67 11.86 3.03
N LYS A 173 9.11 12.34 1.92
CA LYS A 173 8.88 11.54 0.71
C LYS A 173 9.29 12.35 -0.52
N VAL A 174 9.82 11.68 -1.53
CA VAL A 174 10.09 12.25 -2.86
C VAL A 174 9.10 11.66 -3.86
N LEU A 175 8.49 12.51 -4.69
CA LEU A 175 7.66 12.10 -5.82
C LEU A 175 7.98 12.95 -7.06
N PRO A 176 7.92 12.40 -8.27
CA PRO A 176 7.82 13.23 -9.48
C PRO A 176 6.45 13.92 -9.54
N ALA A 177 6.39 15.13 -10.13
CA ALA A 177 5.15 15.89 -10.29
C ALA A 177 4.01 15.10 -10.98
N ALA A 178 4.35 14.16 -11.87
CA ALA A 178 3.40 13.27 -12.53
C ALA A 178 2.69 12.26 -11.60
N TYR A 179 3.28 11.94 -10.44
CA TYR A 179 2.73 10.99 -9.45
C TYR A 179 2.17 11.70 -8.19
N LEU A 180 2.02 13.01 -8.26
CA LEU A 180 1.44 13.82 -7.19
C LEU A 180 0.02 13.34 -6.87
N ASN A 181 -0.27 13.15 -5.58
CA ASN A 181 -1.53 12.58 -5.12
C ASN A 181 -1.99 13.20 -3.80
N VAL A 182 -3.30 13.15 -3.57
CA VAL A 182 -3.98 13.79 -2.43
C VAL A 182 -3.52 13.19 -1.11
N GLY A 183 -3.37 11.86 -1.04
CA GLY A 183 -2.92 11.16 0.16
C GLY A 183 -1.58 11.65 0.69
N ASP A 184 -0.57 11.75 -0.17
CA ASP A 184 0.75 12.24 0.24
C ASP A 184 0.72 13.74 0.57
N MET A 185 0.06 14.58 -0.23
CA MET A 185 -0.06 16.02 0.05
C MET A 185 -0.74 16.32 1.40
N LEU A 186 -1.71 15.51 1.83
CA LEU A 186 -2.37 15.67 3.14
C LEU A 186 -1.58 15.03 4.30
N ASN A 187 -0.79 13.98 4.04
CA ASN A 187 0.03 13.33 5.08
C ASN A 187 1.28 14.16 5.48
N HIS A 188 1.78 15.01 4.59
CA HIS A 188 2.94 15.87 4.84
C HIS A 188 2.50 17.32 5.10
N ALA A 189 3.07 17.94 6.13
CA ALA A 189 2.83 19.35 6.46
C ALA A 189 3.30 20.27 5.33
N HIS A 190 4.57 20.21 4.93
CA HIS A 190 5.10 21.08 3.88
C HIS A 190 5.25 20.33 2.55
N VAL A 191 5.03 21.04 1.45
CA VAL A 191 5.30 20.58 0.09
C VAL A 191 6.41 21.44 -0.48
N LEU A 192 7.54 20.83 -0.87
CA LEU A 192 8.69 21.49 -1.48
C LEU A 192 8.72 21.12 -2.97
N MET A 193 8.42 22.04 -3.87
CA MET A 193 8.41 21.78 -5.32
C MET A 193 9.61 22.43 -6.00
N THR A 194 10.30 21.74 -6.91
CA THR A 194 11.23 22.42 -7.82
C THR A 194 10.47 23.29 -8.83
N GLU A 195 11.08 24.34 -9.39
CA GLU A 195 10.42 25.14 -10.44
C GLU A 195 9.97 24.29 -11.64
N GLU A 196 10.78 23.30 -12.02
CA GLU A 196 10.39 22.31 -13.05
C GLU A 196 9.12 21.54 -12.66
N ALA A 197 9.00 21.18 -11.38
CA ALA A 197 7.81 20.48 -10.87
C ALA A 197 6.57 21.35 -10.92
N VAL A 198 6.69 22.67 -10.72
CA VAL A 198 5.58 23.63 -10.87
C VAL A 198 5.12 23.67 -12.32
N LYS A 199 6.05 23.89 -13.27
CA LYS A 199 5.75 23.92 -14.73
C LYS A 199 5.09 22.63 -15.22
N VAL A 200 5.56 21.46 -14.74
CA VAL A 200 4.95 20.16 -15.04
C VAL A 200 3.56 20.01 -14.38
N ALA A 201 3.37 20.50 -13.15
CA ALA A 201 2.07 20.47 -12.49
C ALA A 201 1.04 21.35 -13.21
N GLU A 202 1.42 22.53 -13.70
CA GLU A 202 0.58 23.39 -14.55
C GLU A 202 0.20 22.69 -15.85
N GLY A 203 1.16 22.08 -16.57
CA GLY A 203 0.88 21.34 -17.80
C GLY A 203 -0.04 20.12 -17.62
N LEU A 204 0.00 19.45 -16.46
CA LEU A 204 -0.84 18.27 -16.16
C LEU A 204 -2.21 18.61 -15.58
N TRP A 205 -2.28 19.64 -14.73
CA TRP A 205 -3.44 19.96 -13.93
C TRP A 205 -4.08 21.31 -14.26
N GLY A 206 -3.51 22.13 -15.14
CA GLY A 206 -4.03 23.42 -15.59
C GLY A 206 -5.38 23.37 -16.32
N SER A 207 -5.97 24.54 -16.55
CA SER A 207 -7.21 24.69 -17.33
C SER A 207 -6.97 24.74 -18.85
N LYS A 208 -5.84 25.31 -19.28
CA LYS A 208 -5.38 25.25 -20.66
C LYS A 208 -5.12 23.78 -21.01
N PRO A 209 -5.81 23.19 -22.01
CA PRO A 209 -5.22 22.04 -22.67
C PRO A 209 -3.87 22.51 -23.21
N ALA A 210 -2.81 21.71 -23.05
CA ALA A 210 -1.61 21.89 -23.86
C ALA A 210 -2.06 22.01 -25.32
N ASP A 211 -1.50 22.98 -26.05
CA ASP A 211 -1.92 23.34 -27.41
C ASP A 211 -2.18 22.11 -28.29
N GLY A 212 -3.07 22.27 -29.28
CA GLY A 212 -3.59 21.22 -30.18
C GLY A 212 -2.56 20.38 -30.96
N ARG A 213 -1.26 20.55 -30.69
CA ARG A 213 -0.18 19.57 -30.87
C ARG A 213 -0.43 18.34 -29.98
N ARG A 214 -1.48 17.60 -30.33
CA ARG A 214 -1.52 16.14 -30.18
C ARG A 214 -0.15 15.64 -30.66
N ALA A 215 0.68 15.12 -29.76
CA ALA A 215 1.99 14.59 -30.12
C ALA A 215 1.79 13.67 -31.32
N ALA A 216 2.47 13.97 -32.42
CA ALA A 216 2.17 13.35 -33.71
C ALA A 216 2.26 11.84 -33.53
N LYS A 217 1.12 11.16 -33.74
CA LYS A 217 1.10 9.71 -33.87
C LYS A 217 2.10 9.40 -34.99
N PRO A 218 3.23 8.70 -34.72
CA PRO A 218 4.24 8.49 -35.75
C PRO A 218 3.56 7.83 -36.93
N ALA A 219 3.74 8.43 -38.11
CA ALA A 219 3.01 8.03 -39.30
C ALA A 219 3.30 6.56 -39.62
N ALA A 220 2.24 5.78 -39.78
CA ALA A 220 2.36 4.47 -40.39
C ALA A 220 2.69 4.69 -41.87
N GLY A 221 3.97 4.60 -42.26
CA GLY A 221 4.38 4.88 -43.64
C GLY A 221 5.84 5.26 -43.86
N ALA A 222 6.80 4.50 -43.33
CA ALA A 222 8.16 4.39 -43.88
C ALA A 222 8.81 3.07 -43.41
N PRO A 223 9.52 2.33 -44.29
CA PRO A 223 10.01 0.99 -43.96
C PRO A 223 11.24 1.00 -43.04
N ALA A 224 11.40 -0.05 -42.24
CA ALA A 224 12.58 -0.25 -41.42
C ALA A 224 13.82 -0.60 -42.28
N PRO A 225 15.04 -0.16 -41.92
CA PRO A 225 16.25 -0.51 -42.64
C PRO A 225 16.58 -2.00 -42.44
N GLU A 226 16.63 -2.73 -43.55
CA GLU A 226 16.88 -4.16 -43.62
C GLU A 226 18.37 -4.47 -43.41
N GLN A 227 18.74 -5.08 -42.27
CA GLN A 227 20.09 -5.62 -42.07
C GLN A 227 20.14 -7.11 -42.42
N ALA A 228 20.83 -7.35 -43.53
CA ALA A 228 21.19 -8.61 -44.17
C ALA A 228 21.06 -9.91 -43.34
N ARG A 229 20.18 -10.80 -43.80
CA ARG A 229 20.39 -12.26 -43.74
C ARG A 229 20.82 -12.71 -45.13
N PRO A 230 21.98 -13.38 -45.31
CA PRO A 230 22.40 -13.83 -46.63
C PRO A 230 21.58 -15.06 -47.09
N SER A 231 20.95 -14.96 -48.28
CA SER A 231 20.27 -16.09 -48.91
C SER A 231 20.49 -16.13 -50.44
N ALA A 232 21.21 -17.15 -50.90
CA ALA A 232 21.36 -17.63 -52.29
C ALA A 232 22.30 -18.86 -52.23
N ARG A 233 22.20 -19.99 -52.97
CA ARG A 233 21.32 -20.57 -54.02
C ARG A 233 21.45 -22.13 -53.87
N ARG A 234 20.77 -23.06 -54.57
CA ARG A 234 19.92 -23.05 -55.77
C ARG A 234 18.84 -24.18 -55.70
N ARG A 235 18.26 -24.53 -56.84
CA ARG A 235 17.31 -25.62 -57.18
C ARG A 235 18.08 -26.93 -57.52
N ALA A 236 17.51 -28.15 -57.72
CA ALA A 236 16.12 -28.57 -57.98
C ALA A 236 15.82 -30.09 -57.76
N LYS A 237 14.54 -30.41 -57.46
CA LYS A 237 13.66 -31.50 -58.01
C LYS A 237 14.04 -33.00 -57.98
N ALA A 238 13.25 -33.81 -57.24
CA ALA A 238 12.74 -35.16 -57.61
C ALA A 238 11.60 -35.63 -56.65
N GLU A 239 10.67 -36.47 -57.13
CA GLU A 239 9.50 -37.06 -56.42
C GLU A 239 9.82 -38.51 -55.93
N ALA A 240 9.45 -38.90 -54.68
CA ALA A 240 8.35 -39.84 -54.29
C ALA A 240 8.64 -41.36 -54.53
N PRO A 241 7.94 -42.37 -53.91
CA PRO A 241 6.75 -42.36 -53.04
C PRO A 241 6.94 -43.24 -51.73
N PRO A 242 5.89 -43.72 -50.98
CA PRO A 242 5.98 -44.09 -49.54
C PRO A 242 5.63 -45.55 -49.13
N ALA A 243 5.70 -45.89 -47.82
CA ALA A 243 4.89 -46.94 -47.16
C ALA A 243 4.95 -46.92 -45.59
N GLU A 244 3.79 -47.03 -44.93
CA GLU A 244 3.57 -47.56 -43.55
C GLU A 244 3.19 -49.08 -43.65
N PRO A 245 2.93 -49.91 -42.59
CA PRO A 245 2.71 -49.63 -41.15
C PRO A 245 3.31 -50.63 -40.10
N GLU A 246 3.05 -50.42 -38.81
CA GLU A 246 3.13 -51.43 -37.71
C GLU A 246 1.79 -52.22 -37.56
N PRO A 247 1.51 -53.13 -36.58
CA PRO A 247 2.29 -53.70 -35.44
C PRO A 247 2.13 -55.24 -35.18
N ALA A 248 2.72 -55.78 -34.08
CA ALA A 248 2.06 -56.61 -33.01
C ALA A 248 2.85 -57.79 -32.34
N LYS A 249 2.65 -57.94 -31.00
CA LYS A 249 2.83 -59.15 -30.11
C LYS A 249 4.26 -59.72 -29.85
N ALA A 250 4.60 -60.47 -28.77
CA ALA A 250 4.11 -60.58 -27.38
C ALA A 250 4.98 -61.56 -26.49
N GLN A 251 5.17 -61.24 -25.19
CA GLN A 251 5.32 -62.13 -23.99
C GLN A 251 6.61 -62.94 -23.61
N ALA A 252 6.71 -63.16 -22.28
CA ALA A 252 7.52 -64.11 -21.46
C ALA A 252 9.02 -63.78 -21.14
N ALA A 253 9.68 -64.34 -20.09
CA ALA A 253 9.42 -64.38 -18.62
C ALA A 253 10.52 -65.23 -17.89
N SER A 254 11.08 -64.77 -16.74
CA SER A 254 11.81 -65.55 -15.67
C SER A 254 12.48 -64.54 -14.69
N GLU A 255 12.16 -64.51 -13.39
CA GLU A 255 12.64 -65.31 -12.24
C GLU A 255 13.93 -64.80 -11.55
N ALA A 256 13.93 -64.85 -10.21
CA ALA A 256 15.05 -64.55 -9.29
C ALA A 256 15.26 -65.75 -8.36
N PRO A 257 16.44 -65.96 -7.72
CA PRO A 257 16.57 -65.49 -6.33
C PRO A 257 18.00 -65.29 -5.75
N ALA A 258 18.03 -64.72 -4.53
CA ALA A 258 18.95 -64.97 -3.40
C ALA A 258 20.43 -64.50 -3.41
N ALA A 259 20.96 -64.26 -2.20
CA ALA A 259 22.28 -63.69 -1.89
C ALA A 259 23.13 -64.61 -0.99
N PRO A 260 24.44 -64.30 -0.79
CA PRO A 260 25.01 -64.56 0.54
C PRO A 260 26.05 -63.53 1.10
N LYS A 261 25.84 -63.22 2.40
CA LYS A 261 26.83 -63.13 3.52
C LYS A 261 28.02 -62.14 3.48
N ALA A 262 27.80 -61.03 4.19
CA ALA A 262 28.62 -60.41 5.26
C ALA A 262 30.12 -60.74 5.47
N ARG A 263 30.92 -59.68 5.70
CA ARG A 263 32.04 -59.68 6.65
C ARG A 263 32.17 -58.32 7.35
N ALA A 264 32.34 -58.32 8.68
CA ALA A 264 32.42 -57.11 9.50
C ALA A 264 33.82 -56.46 9.47
N ARG A 265 33.89 -55.14 9.68
CA ARG A 265 35.10 -54.44 10.13
C ARG A 265 34.79 -53.45 11.27
N ALA A 266 35.77 -53.28 12.14
CA ALA A 266 35.62 -52.70 13.46
C ALA A 266 35.65 -51.15 13.48
N ARG A 267 35.26 -50.60 14.64
CA ARG A 267 35.23 -49.18 14.96
C ARG A 267 36.65 -48.61 15.11
N THR A 268 36.87 -47.39 14.61
CA THR A 268 37.89 -46.45 15.11
C THR A 268 37.23 -45.07 15.31
N ALA A 269 37.77 -44.29 16.26
CA ALA A 269 37.04 -43.19 16.91
C ALA A 269 37.05 -41.86 16.13
N LYS A 270 35.98 -41.08 16.29
CA LYS A 270 35.94 -39.64 15.98
C LYS A 270 36.45 -38.84 17.19
N PRO A 271 37.27 -37.79 17.00
CA PRO A 271 37.51 -36.77 18.03
C PRO A 271 36.23 -35.96 18.31
N ALA A 272 36.09 -35.45 19.53
CA ALA A 272 34.95 -34.64 19.94
C ALA A 272 35.09 -33.17 19.49
N GLU A 273 33.96 -32.57 19.11
CA GLU A 273 33.81 -31.14 18.81
C GLU A 273 32.97 -30.51 19.93
N GLU A 274 33.42 -29.40 20.51
CA GLU A 274 32.74 -28.76 21.66
C GLU A 274 31.37 -28.16 21.27
N PRO A 275 30.34 -28.29 22.12
CA PRO A 275 29.03 -27.70 21.84
C PRO A 275 29.01 -26.20 22.13
N ALA A 276 28.60 -25.41 21.15
CA ALA A 276 28.39 -23.97 21.30
C ALA A 276 27.33 -23.64 22.38
N PRO A 277 27.48 -22.54 23.15
CA PRO A 277 26.58 -22.20 24.24
C PRO A 277 25.18 -21.79 23.73
N PRO A 278 24.09 -22.14 24.44
CA PRO A 278 22.74 -21.84 24.01
C PRO A 278 22.45 -20.34 24.07
N ARG A 279 21.87 -19.81 22.98
CA ARG A 279 21.36 -18.43 22.93
C ARG A 279 20.32 -18.22 24.03
N ARG A 280 20.59 -17.34 24.99
CA ARG A 280 19.59 -16.88 25.97
C ARG A 280 18.37 -16.33 25.24
N GLY A 281 17.25 -17.05 25.32
CA GLY A 281 15.97 -16.53 24.88
C GLY A 281 15.61 -15.27 25.66
N SER A 282 15.04 -14.28 24.97
CA SER A 282 14.46 -13.08 25.57
C SER A 282 13.20 -13.45 26.36
N GLY A 283 13.40 -13.94 27.57
CA GLY A 283 12.35 -14.22 28.54
C GLY A 283 11.57 -12.95 28.86
N GLN A 284 10.44 -12.77 28.19
CA GLN A 284 9.55 -11.65 28.41
C GLN A 284 8.86 -11.85 29.77
N ALA A 285 9.30 -11.12 30.79
CA ALA A 285 8.77 -11.22 32.13
C ALA A 285 7.23 -10.99 32.15
N PRO A 286 6.45 -11.78 32.90
CA PRO A 286 5.02 -11.57 33.00
C PRO A 286 4.74 -10.20 33.62
N ARG A 287 3.88 -9.41 32.96
CA ARG A 287 3.50 -8.08 33.46
C ARG A 287 2.84 -8.19 34.84
N PRO A 288 3.18 -7.35 35.82
CA PRO A 288 2.54 -7.37 37.12
C PRO A 288 1.04 -7.08 37.01
N ALA A 289 0.24 -7.76 37.84
CA ALA A 289 -1.21 -7.63 37.83
C ALA A 289 -1.64 -6.18 38.08
N ARG A 290 -2.64 -5.72 37.31
CA ARG A 290 -3.20 -4.37 37.39
C ARG A 290 -3.93 -4.20 38.73
N ARG A 291 -3.25 -3.66 39.74
CA ARG A 291 -3.80 -3.32 41.06
C ARG A 291 -5.09 -2.49 40.87
N VAL A 292 -6.23 -3.07 41.22
CA VAL A 292 -7.53 -2.41 41.14
C VAL A 292 -7.51 -1.25 42.13
N LYS A 293 -7.65 -0.02 41.63
CA LYS A 293 -7.86 1.14 42.51
C LYS A 293 -9.22 0.96 43.19
N ALA A 294 -9.24 1.05 44.52
CA ALA A 294 -10.48 1.06 45.29
C ALA A 294 -11.41 2.17 44.76
N ALA A 295 -12.70 1.86 44.68
CA ALA A 295 -13.70 2.82 44.21
C ALA A 295 -13.75 4.03 45.15
N ALA A 296 -13.62 5.23 44.60
CA ALA A 296 -13.91 6.46 45.34
C ALA A 296 -15.41 6.49 45.64
N LYS A 297 -15.76 6.73 46.91
CA LYS A 297 -17.13 6.86 47.39
C LYS A 297 -17.78 8.08 46.69
N PRO A 298 -18.99 7.98 46.11
CA PRO A 298 -19.66 9.14 45.54
C PRO A 298 -20.01 10.15 46.64
N PRO A 299 -19.97 11.47 46.34
CA PRO A 299 -20.40 12.50 47.29
C PRO A 299 -21.91 12.39 47.57
N ALA A 300 -22.32 12.83 48.76
CA ALA A 300 -23.70 12.73 49.21
C ALA A 300 -24.64 13.60 48.36
N GLU A 301 -25.82 13.04 48.07
CA GLU A 301 -26.89 13.70 47.34
C GLU A 301 -27.55 14.77 48.22
N GLU A 302 -27.49 16.04 47.79
CA GLU A 302 -28.05 17.17 48.55
C GLU A 302 -29.58 17.18 48.42
N ALA A 303 -30.28 17.03 49.54
CA ALA A 303 -31.73 16.92 49.56
C ALA A 303 -32.41 18.22 49.05
N PRO A 304 -33.41 18.13 48.15
CA PRO A 304 -34.06 19.32 47.60
C PRO A 304 -34.90 20.05 48.66
N LYS A 305 -34.57 21.33 48.90
CA LYS A 305 -35.35 22.22 49.77
C LYS A 305 -36.82 22.32 49.28
N PRO A 306 -37.82 22.30 50.20
CA PRO A 306 -39.22 22.40 49.80
C PRO A 306 -39.52 23.78 49.18
N ARG A 307 -40.13 23.78 47.99
CA ARG A 307 -40.59 25.01 47.33
C ARG A 307 -41.67 25.68 48.19
N ARG A 308 -41.44 26.92 48.63
CA ARG A 308 -42.50 27.78 49.19
C ARG A 308 -43.63 27.90 48.17
N ARG A 309 -44.86 27.53 48.56
CA ARG A 309 -46.07 27.93 47.83
C ARG A 309 -46.19 29.45 47.90
N THR A 310 -46.12 30.14 46.77
CA THR A 310 -46.56 31.53 46.68
C THR A 310 -48.08 31.57 46.87
N LYS A 311 -48.56 32.46 47.75
CA LYS A 311 -49.99 32.71 47.86
C LYS A 311 -50.47 33.34 46.56
N LYS A 312 -51.58 32.84 46.03
CA LYS A 312 -52.34 33.49 44.96
C LYS A 312 -53.04 34.69 45.60
N SER A 313 -52.57 35.90 45.34
CA SER A 313 -53.27 37.12 45.73
C SER A 313 -54.38 37.39 44.73
N GLU A 314 -55.59 37.52 45.24
CA GLU A 314 -56.75 37.99 44.48
C GLU A 314 -56.66 39.51 44.34
N GLU A 315 -56.92 40.03 43.15
CA GLU A 315 -57.16 41.47 42.92
C GLU A 315 -58.67 41.74 43.06
N PRO A 316 -59.10 42.71 43.88
CA PRO A 316 -60.34 43.43 43.66
C PRO A 316 -60.12 44.58 42.67
N GLY A 317 -61.22 45.14 42.14
CA GLY A 317 -61.20 46.22 41.13
C GLY A 317 -60.78 47.59 41.65
#